data_AF-A0AA51R9N0-F1
#
_entry.id   AF-A0AA51R9N0-F1
#
_cell.length_a   1.000
_cell.length_b   1.000
_cell.length_c   1.000
_cell.angle_alpha   90.00
_cell.angle_beta   90.00
_cell.angle_gamma   90.00
#
_symmetry.space_group_name_H-M   'P 1'
#
loop_
_entity.id
_entity.type
_entity.pdbx_description
1 polymer ?
#
loop_
_entity_poly.entity_id
_entity_poly.type
_entity_poly.pdbx_seq_one_letter_code
_entity_poly.pdbx_strand_id
1 'polypeptide(L)' 'MSEIEELIKDIDTLKKNLNELIEKKDFNLQDPEIIKASQELNIVITRYNNLIAGKL' A
#
# COMPACT_ATOMS: atom_id res chain seq x y z
N MET A 1 10.53 -16.08 6.55
CA MET A 1 9.23 -15.44 6.31
C MET A 1 8.68 -15.99 5.00
N SER A 2 7.37 -16.20 4.92
CA SER A 2 6.71 -16.54 3.65
C SER A 2 6.49 -15.28 2.81
N GLU A 3 6.34 -15.42 1.49
CA GLU A 3 6.02 -14.30 0.59
C GLU A 3 4.74 -13.55 1.03
N ILE A 4 3.78 -14.26 1.65
CA ILE A 4 2.57 -13.64 2.23
C ILE A 4 2.92 -12.69 3.37
N GLU A 5 3.78 -13.13 4.29
CA GLU A 5 4.16 -12.33 5.46
C GLU A 5 4.95 -11.09 5.04
N GLU A 6 5.79 -11.20 4.01
CA GLU A 6 6.52 -10.06 3.44
C GLU A 6 5.55 -9.05 2.81
N LEU A 7 4.59 -9.53 2.00
CA LEU A 7 3.56 -8.66 1.40
C LEU A 7 2.71 -7.95 2.46
N ILE A 8 2.33 -8.62 3.55
CA ILE A 8 1.60 -7.99 4.66
C ILE A 8 2.43 -6.86 5.28
N LYS A 9 3.72 -7.11 5.54
CA LYS A 9 4.63 -6.12 6.11
C LYS A 9 4.81 -4.90 5.19
N ASP A 10 4.90 -5.14 3.89
CA ASP A 10 5.01 -4.07 2.89
C ASP A 10 3.73 -3.24 2.83
N ILE A 11 2.55 -3.88 2.88
CA ILE A 11 1.25 -3.20 2.94
C ILE A 11 1.18 -2.29 4.17
N ASP A 12 1.55 -2.78 5.35
CA ASP A 12 1.53 -1.99 6.58
C ASP A 12 2.49 -0.79 6.51
N THR A 13 3.68 -1.00 5.97
CA THR A 13 4.68 0.06 5.79
C THR A 13 4.18 1.14 4.82
N LEU A 14 3.67 0.74 3.66
CA LEU A 14 3.16 1.65 2.65
C LEU A 14 1.92 2.41 3.12
N LYS A 15 1.01 1.73 3.86
CA LYS A 15 -0.15 2.37 4.47
C LYS A 15 0.25 3.45 5.47
N LYS A 16 1.23 3.16 6.33
CA LYS A 16 1.76 4.15 7.28
C LYS A 16 2.37 5.35 6.55
N ASN A 17 3.21 5.10 5.55
CA ASN A 17 3.85 6.16 4.77
C ASN A 17 2.82 7.03 4.04
N LEU A 18 1.77 6.43 3.47
CA LEU A 18 0.69 7.15 2.81
C LEU A 18 -0.05 8.06 3.81
N ASN A 19 -0.39 7.56 5.00
CA ASN A 19 -1.06 8.37 6.02
C ASN A 19 -0.20 9.55 6.49
N GLU A 20 1.10 9.32 6.73
CA GLU A 20 2.03 10.40 7.09
C GLU A 20 2.16 11.43 5.95
N LEU A 21 2.13 11.00 4.69
CA LEU A 21 2.15 11.90 3.54
C LEU A 21 0.86 12.71 3.43
N ILE A 22 -0.30 12.09 3.65
CA ILE A 22 -1.61 12.76 3.70
C ILE A 22 -1.61 13.86 4.76
N GLU A 23 -1.11 13.57 5.97
CA GLU A 23 -1.00 14.55 7.05
C GLU A 23 -0.04 15.70 6.67
N LYS A 24 1.13 15.39 6.10
CA LYS A 24 2.12 16.40 5.67
C LYS A 24 1.62 17.32 4.55
N LYS A 25 0.66 16.86 3.76
CA LYS A 25 0.08 17.58 2.61
C LYS A 25 -1.27 18.21 2.93
N ASP A 26 -1.58 18.39 4.21
CA ASP A 26 -2.83 18.99 4.68
C ASP A 26 -4.08 18.32 4.09
N PHE A 27 -4.03 16.98 4.00
CA PHE A 27 -5.11 16.16 3.48
C PHE A 27 -5.51 16.47 2.02
N ASN A 28 -4.64 17.10 1.23
CA ASN A 28 -4.86 17.28 -0.19
C ASN A 28 -4.74 15.95 -0.96
N LEU A 29 -5.83 15.18 -1.01
CA LEU A 29 -5.85 13.88 -1.68
C LEU A 29 -5.62 13.94 -3.21
N GLN A 30 -5.66 15.14 -3.80
CA GLN A 30 -5.34 15.36 -5.21
C GLN A 30 -3.85 15.66 -5.44
N ASP A 31 -3.04 15.74 -4.38
CA ASP A 31 -1.59 15.90 -4.50
C ASP A 31 -1.01 14.71 -5.30
N PRO A 32 -0.23 14.97 -6.36
CA PRO A 32 0.33 13.92 -7.20
C PRO A 32 1.17 12.89 -6.44
N GLU A 33 1.83 13.27 -5.35
CA GLU A 33 2.62 12.35 -4.52
C GLU A 33 1.72 11.42 -3.71
N ILE A 34 0.58 11.92 -3.21
CA ILE A 34 -0.43 11.09 -2.52
C ILE A 34 -1.05 10.10 -3.50
N ILE A 35 -1.42 10.56 -4.70
CA ILE A 35 -1.95 9.70 -5.74
C ILE A 35 -0.94 8.59 -6.06
N LYS A 36 0.33 8.95 -6.28
CA LYS A 36 1.40 7.98 -6.56
C LYS A 36 1.58 6.97 -5.42
N ALA A 37 1.67 7.43 -4.17
CA ALA A 37 1.81 6.56 -3.01
C ALA A 37 0.61 5.62 -2.83
N SER A 38 -0.62 6.09 -3.11
CA SER A 38 -1.81 5.24 -3.09
C SER A 38 -1.80 4.17 -4.19
N GLN A 39 -1.30 4.50 -5.37
CA GLN A 39 -1.15 3.54 -6.47
C GLN A 39 -0.11 2.46 -6.13
N GLU A 40 1.02 2.84 -5.53
CA GLU A 40 2.04 1.90 -5.07
C GLU A 40 1.46 0.93 -4.02
N LEU A 41 0.74 1.44 -3.02
CA LEU A 41 0.04 0.59 -2.03
C LEU A 41 -0.95 -0.38 -2.71
N ASN A 42 -1.73 0.11 -3.67
CA ASN A 42 -2.71 -0.72 -4.38
C ASN A 42 -2.06 -1.87 -5.17
N ILE A 43 -0.89 -1.65 -5.76
CA ILE A 43 -0.14 -2.70 -6.48
C ILE A 43 0.23 -3.84 -5.53
N VAL A 44 0.73 -3.52 -4.33
CA VAL A 44 1.12 -4.54 -3.35
C VAL A 44 -0.09 -5.29 -2.80
N ILE A 45 -1.19 -4.58 -2.50
CA ILE A 45 -2.46 -5.21 -2.09
C ILE A 45 -2.98 -6.14 -3.18
N THR A 46 -2.92 -5.74 -4.44
CA THR A 46 -3.36 -6.56 -5.58
C THR A 46 -2.51 -7.83 -5.68
N ARG A 47 -1.19 -7.73 -5.52
CA ARG A 47 -0.29 -8.89 -5.51
C ARG A 47 -0.62 -9.85 -4.35
N TYR A 48 -0.85 -9.32 -3.15
CA TYR A 48 -1.32 -10.11 -2.00
C TYR A 48 -2.62 -10.84 -2.32
N ASN A 49 -3.62 -10.13 -2.85
CA ASN A 49 -4.93 -10.69 -3.20
C ASN A 49 -4.82 -11.81 -4.24
N ASN A 50 -3.99 -11.65 -5.27
CA ASN A 50 -3.77 -12.68 -6.28
C ASN A 50 -3.11 -13.93 -5.68
N LEU A 51 -2.17 -13.73 -4.75
CA LEU A 51 -1.44 -14.83 -4.14
C LEU A 51 -2.32 -15.63 -3.17
N ILE A 52 -3.21 -14.98 -2.42
CA ILE A 52 -4.20 -15.69 -1.59
C ILE A 52 -5.28 -16.35 -2.44
N ALA A 53 -5.71 -15.73 -3.55
CA ALA A 53 -6.72 -16.28 -4.44
C ALA A 53 -6.23 -17.55 -5.15
N GLY A 54 -4.93 -17.63 -5.50
CA GLY A 54 -4.32 -18.85 -6.04
C GLY A 54 -4.07 -19.97 -5.02
N LYS A 55 -4.32 -19.72 -3.72
CA LYS A 55 -4.21 -20.72 -2.65
C LYS A 55 -5.56 -21.27 -2.17
N LEU A 56 -6.67 -20.68 -2.62
CA LEU A 56 -8.05 -21.15 -2.37
C LEU A 56 -8.48 -22.11 -3.49
#